data_AF-A0A946NJ34-F1
#
_entry.id   AF-A0A946NJ34-F1
#
_cell.length_a   1.000
_cell.length_b   1.000
_cell.length_c   1.000
_cell.angle_alpha   90.00
_cell.angle_beta   90.00
_cell.angle_gamma   90.00
#
_symmetry.space_group_name_H-M   'P 1'
#
loop_
_entity.id
_entity.type
_entity.pdbx_description
1 polymer ?
#
loop_
_entity_poly.entity_id
_entity_poly.type
_entity_poly.pdbx_seq_one_letter_code
_entity_poly.pdbx_strand_id
1 'polypeptide(L)'
;TGFRNPDTQALFIGFDVGRAILVGSSPDNLDRRLPGTDLTGQDAYFNSYTRTSVEAFAATGDPTLLEATVTSLVQQEKVTALDIGYRGKIGPINLDANLYYNMYDGFINQKILITPENGSTSDASGVQDIATGQYKAFQLYTNATEQIQSYGFVVGGNFKFAKNFVFGVNYTYAKFDFKQENEPDFSAGFNTPENQVKISIGNPNLFKNFGFNIDGRYKGSYLWESSIANAVMPEIYVVDAQINYGIPAIKSVIKAGATNLGGIEYQSAVGTGYIGSQYYISLTINN
;
A
#
# COMPACT_ATOMS: atom_id res chain seq x y z
N THR A 1 17.36 -8.68 12.15
CA THR A 1 16.07 -8.47 12.83
C THR A 1 15.90 -6.98 13.08
N GLY A 2 14.68 -6.49 13.00
CA GLY A 2 14.31 -5.10 13.26
C GLY A 2 12.97 -5.03 13.97
N PHE A 3 12.57 -3.83 14.36
CA PHE A 3 11.27 -3.59 14.96
C PHE A 3 10.69 -2.25 14.52
N ARG A 4 9.37 -2.12 14.61
CA ARG A 4 8.61 -0.91 14.35
C ARG A 4 7.68 -0.63 15.51
N ASN A 5 7.84 0.54 16.12
CA ASN A 5 6.88 1.02 17.11
C ASN A 5 5.58 1.47 16.41
N PRO A 6 4.42 1.34 17.06
CA PRO A 6 3.19 1.95 16.60
C PRO A 6 3.36 3.45 16.37
N ASP A 7 2.79 3.94 15.27
CA ASP A 7 2.82 5.37 14.97
C ASP A 7 1.81 6.16 15.82
N THR A 8 1.82 7.48 15.68
CA THR A 8 0.95 8.37 16.47
C THR A 8 -0.53 8.17 16.15
N GLN A 9 -0.88 7.75 14.93
CA GLN A 9 -2.28 7.46 14.59
C GLN A 9 -2.71 6.18 15.30
N ALA A 10 -1.90 5.12 15.21
CA ALA A 10 -2.15 3.85 15.88
C ALA A 10 -2.34 3.99 17.39
N LEU A 11 -1.68 4.98 18.00
CA LEU A 11 -1.75 5.22 19.43
C LEU A 11 -2.88 6.19 19.83
N PHE A 12 -3.14 7.25 19.06
CA PHE A 12 -3.93 8.39 19.57
C PHE A 12 -5.05 8.88 18.64
N ILE A 13 -5.30 8.24 17.50
CA ILE A 13 -6.34 8.72 16.60
C ILE A 13 -7.74 8.59 17.22
N GLY A 14 -8.63 9.50 16.82
CA GLY A 14 -10.04 9.53 17.21
C GLY A 14 -10.79 10.29 16.13
N PHE A 15 -10.91 9.69 14.94
CA PHE A 15 -11.33 10.40 13.73
C PHE A 15 -12.40 9.61 12.97
N ASP A 16 -13.51 10.27 12.66
CA ASP A 16 -14.60 9.68 11.88
C ASP A 16 -14.32 9.83 10.37
N VAL A 17 -14.15 8.70 9.68
CA VAL A 17 -13.96 8.65 8.22
C VAL A 17 -15.27 8.34 7.48
N GLY A 18 -16.42 8.46 8.14
CA GLY A 18 -17.76 8.22 7.63
C GLY A 18 -18.16 6.74 7.66
N ARG A 19 -17.30 5.84 7.17
CA ARG A 19 -17.57 4.38 7.19
C ARG A 19 -17.30 3.71 8.54
N ALA A 20 -16.43 4.31 9.35
CA ALA A 20 -16.03 3.86 10.67
C ALA A 20 -15.34 5.01 11.41
N ILE A 21 -15.26 4.92 12.73
CA ILE A 21 -14.44 5.81 13.54
C ILE A 21 -13.09 5.12 13.80
N LEU A 22 -11.98 5.77 13.43
CA LEU A 22 -10.63 5.31 13.70
C LEU A 22 -10.30 5.58 15.17
N VAL A 23 -9.84 4.55 15.90
CA VAL A 23 -9.54 4.65 17.33
C VAL A 23 -8.12 4.16 17.61
N GLY A 24 -7.32 5.03 18.21
CA GLY A 24 -5.96 4.71 18.67
C GLY A 24 -5.99 3.88 19.95
N SER A 25 -5.02 2.98 20.09
CA SER A 25 -5.01 1.97 21.15
C SER A 25 -4.24 2.37 22.41
N SER A 26 -3.75 3.61 22.54
CA SER A 26 -3.01 4.01 23.74
C SER A 26 -3.92 3.91 24.96
N PRO A 27 -3.51 3.23 26.06
CA PRO A 27 -4.31 3.16 27.29
C PRO A 27 -4.78 4.53 27.78
N ASP A 28 -3.91 5.54 27.69
CA ASP A 28 -4.20 6.92 28.11
C ASP A 28 -5.30 7.60 27.27
N ASN A 29 -5.70 7.02 26.14
CA ASN A 29 -6.70 7.55 25.22
C ASN A 29 -8.04 6.80 25.28
N LEU A 30 -8.11 5.63 25.92
CA LEU A 30 -9.30 4.76 25.83
C LEU A 30 -10.53 5.32 26.54
N ASP A 31 -10.35 6.12 27.59
CA ASP A 31 -11.48 6.72 28.32
C ASP A 31 -12.06 7.97 27.62
N ARG A 32 -11.48 8.39 26.49
CA ARG A 32 -11.95 9.55 25.73
C ARG A 32 -13.19 9.19 24.92
N ARG A 33 -14.22 10.03 25.01
CA ARG A 33 -15.41 9.96 24.15
C ARG A 33 -15.04 10.11 22.67
N LEU A 34 -15.61 9.22 21.86
CA LEU A 34 -15.37 9.17 20.42
C LEU A 34 -16.32 10.12 19.66
N PRO A 35 -15.92 10.62 18.48
CA PRO A 35 -16.72 11.59 17.73
C PRO A 35 -18.14 11.08 17.43
N GLY A 36 -19.15 11.91 17.68
CA GLY A 36 -20.54 11.62 17.29
C GLY A 36 -21.21 10.47 18.06
N THR A 37 -20.68 10.07 19.22
CA THR A 37 -21.22 8.99 20.05
C THR A 37 -20.98 9.24 21.55
N ASP A 38 -21.69 8.49 22.41
CA ASP A 38 -21.42 8.36 23.86
C ASP A 38 -20.33 7.32 24.17
N LEU A 39 -19.95 6.50 23.18
CA LEU A 39 -18.93 5.46 23.31
C LEU A 39 -17.51 6.01 23.47
N THR A 40 -16.65 5.19 24.08
CA THR A 40 -15.23 5.43 24.33
C THR A 40 -14.37 4.37 23.64
N GLY A 41 -13.04 4.54 23.69
CA GLY A 41 -12.11 3.51 23.24
C GLY A 41 -12.21 2.22 24.04
N GLN A 42 -12.62 2.26 25.32
CA GLN A 42 -12.88 1.06 26.12
C GLN A 42 -13.97 0.20 25.47
N ASP A 43 -15.07 0.83 25.09
CA ASP A 43 -16.20 0.13 24.45
C ASP A 43 -15.78 -0.48 23.12
N ALA A 44 -15.05 0.30 22.31
CA ALA A 44 -14.60 -0.16 21.00
C ALA A 44 -13.65 -1.36 21.11
N TYR A 45 -12.65 -1.31 22.01
CA TYR A 45 -11.66 -2.38 22.17
C TYR A 45 -12.18 -3.61 22.92
N PHE A 46 -13.12 -3.45 23.85
CA PHE A 46 -13.49 -4.51 24.81
C PHE A 46 -14.95 -4.95 24.76
N ASN A 47 -15.81 -4.29 23.99
CA ASN A 47 -17.25 -4.56 23.89
C ASN A 47 -17.72 -4.55 22.41
N SER A 48 -17.11 -5.38 21.56
CA SER A 48 -17.41 -5.39 20.12
C SER A 48 -17.67 -6.79 19.57
N TYR A 49 -18.46 -6.85 18.49
CA TYR A 49 -18.60 -8.04 17.65
C TYR A 49 -17.67 -7.95 16.43
N THR A 50 -17.22 -9.10 15.92
CA THR A 50 -16.51 -9.15 14.62
C THR A 50 -17.44 -8.65 13.52
N ARG A 51 -16.91 -7.93 12.53
CA ARG A 51 -17.75 -7.40 11.45
C ARG A 51 -18.36 -8.55 10.64
N THR A 52 -17.56 -9.56 10.35
CA THR A 52 -18.01 -10.76 9.62
C THR A 52 -19.19 -11.46 10.32
N SER A 53 -19.20 -11.55 11.67
CA SER A 53 -20.31 -12.17 12.39
C SER A 53 -21.60 -11.33 12.36
N VAL A 54 -21.48 -10.00 12.41
CA VAL A 54 -22.63 -9.09 12.26
C VAL A 54 -23.24 -9.18 10.86
N GLU A 55 -22.41 -9.29 9.82
CA GLU A 55 -22.87 -9.49 8.44
C GLU A 55 -23.61 -10.84 8.30
N ALA A 56 -23.10 -11.90 8.92
CA ALA A 56 -23.76 -13.21 8.95
C ALA A 56 -25.10 -13.15 9.70
N PHE A 57 -25.16 -12.51 10.86
CA PHE A 57 -26.40 -12.27 11.61
C PHE A 57 -27.42 -11.47 10.78
N ALA A 58 -27.00 -10.40 10.11
CA ALA A 58 -27.88 -9.60 9.27
C ALA A 58 -28.48 -10.41 8.11
N ALA A 59 -27.72 -11.38 7.57
CA ALA A 59 -28.17 -12.24 6.48
C ALA A 59 -29.14 -13.35 6.93
N THR A 60 -28.99 -13.88 8.14
CA THR A 60 -29.75 -15.06 8.61
C THR A 60 -30.81 -14.75 9.68
N GLY A 61 -30.65 -13.65 10.42
CA GLY A 61 -31.40 -13.34 11.63
C GLY A 61 -31.04 -14.22 12.84
N ASP A 62 -30.01 -15.06 12.75
CA ASP A 62 -29.62 -15.99 13.80
C ASP A 62 -28.60 -15.34 14.77
N PRO A 63 -29.01 -14.93 15.98
CA PRO A 63 -28.13 -14.24 16.92
C PRO A 63 -26.99 -15.12 17.44
N THR A 64 -27.04 -16.45 17.26
CA THR A 64 -25.97 -17.36 17.66
C THR A 64 -24.72 -17.24 16.80
N LEU A 65 -24.83 -16.59 15.64
CA LEU A 65 -23.70 -16.31 14.76
C LEU A 65 -22.87 -15.10 15.21
N LEU A 66 -23.38 -14.26 16.11
CA LEU A 66 -22.65 -13.09 16.61
C LEU A 66 -21.45 -13.51 17.45
N GLU A 67 -20.26 -13.07 17.07
CA GLU A 67 -19.01 -13.41 17.74
C GLU A 67 -18.45 -12.19 18.46
N ALA A 68 -18.59 -12.16 19.79
CA ALA A 68 -18.00 -11.13 20.62
C ALA A 68 -16.47 -11.26 20.60
N THR A 69 -15.78 -10.13 20.59
CA THR A 69 -14.32 -10.09 20.54
C THR A 69 -13.77 -9.01 21.47
N VAL A 70 -12.64 -9.35 22.10
CA VAL A 70 -11.79 -8.42 22.82
C VAL A 70 -10.54 -8.20 22.00
N THR A 71 -10.24 -6.94 21.70
CA THR A 71 -9.11 -6.55 20.88
C THR A 71 -7.93 -6.14 21.76
N SER A 72 -6.80 -6.80 21.56
CA SER A 72 -5.54 -6.40 22.22
C SER A 72 -5.08 -5.04 21.71
N LEU A 73 -4.57 -4.22 22.63
CA LEU A 73 -3.94 -2.94 22.27
C LEU A 73 -2.70 -3.18 21.43
N VAL A 74 -2.39 -2.25 20.53
CA VAL A 74 -1.28 -2.36 19.60
C VAL A 74 0.07 -2.39 20.34
N GLN A 75 0.92 -3.29 19.92
CA GLN A 75 2.28 -3.49 20.40
C GLN A 75 3.28 -3.30 19.26
N GLN A 76 4.56 -3.31 19.62
CA GLN A 76 5.65 -3.24 18.66
C GLN A 76 5.64 -4.46 17.73
N GLU A 77 5.76 -4.19 16.43
CA GLU A 77 5.98 -5.20 15.39
C GLU A 77 7.47 -5.54 15.28
N LYS A 78 7.80 -6.80 15.07
CA LYS A 78 9.16 -7.26 14.80
C LYS A 78 9.26 -7.87 13.41
N VAL A 79 10.41 -7.68 12.77
CA VAL A 79 10.71 -8.28 11.46
C VAL A 79 12.02 -9.04 11.50
N THR A 80 12.00 -10.25 10.95
CA THR A 80 13.19 -11.02 10.60
C THR A 80 13.32 -11.01 9.08
N ALA A 81 14.39 -10.40 8.59
CA ALA A 81 14.66 -10.24 7.16
C ALA A 81 15.87 -11.08 6.76
N LEU A 82 15.74 -11.79 5.64
CA LEU A 82 16.82 -12.43 4.91
C LEU A 82 16.92 -11.76 3.53
N ASP A 83 18.09 -11.24 3.21
CA ASP A 83 18.38 -10.63 1.93
C ASP A 83 19.63 -11.26 1.32
N ILE A 84 19.52 -11.67 0.06
CA ILE A 84 20.67 -12.10 -0.74
C ILE A 84 20.65 -11.34 -2.06
N GLY A 85 21.80 -10.81 -2.44
CA GLY A 85 21.92 -10.03 -3.66
C GLY A 85 23.24 -10.25 -4.38
N TYR A 86 23.21 -9.99 -5.68
CA TYR A 86 24.37 -10.00 -6.54
C TYR A 86 24.33 -8.77 -7.44
N ARG A 87 25.43 -8.03 -7.48
CA ARG A 87 25.65 -6.95 -8.43
C ARG A 87 26.96 -7.20 -9.17
N GLY A 88 26.92 -7.13 -10.49
CA GLY A 88 28.07 -7.45 -11.31
C GLY A 88 28.05 -6.78 -12.67
N LYS A 89 29.19 -6.83 -13.34
CA LYS A 89 29.38 -6.34 -14.70
C LYS A 89 30.16 -7.38 -15.50
N ILE A 90 29.64 -7.75 -16.65
CA ILE A 90 30.29 -8.69 -17.59
C ILE A 90 30.29 -8.03 -18.97
N GLY A 91 31.46 -7.58 -19.42
CA GLY A 91 31.60 -6.83 -20.67
C GLY A 91 30.70 -5.58 -20.69
N PRO A 92 29.80 -5.44 -21.68
CA PRO A 92 28.89 -4.30 -21.77
C PRO A 92 27.62 -4.43 -20.90
N ILE A 93 27.44 -5.55 -20.19
CA ILE A 93 26.24 -5.87 -19.41
C ILE A 93 26.50 -5.53 -17.93
N ASN A 94 25.62 -4.74 -17.32
CA ASN A 94 25.50 -4.58 -15.88
C ASN A 94 24.27 -5.35 -15.40
N LEU A 95 24.41 -6.08 -14.29
CA LEU A 95 23.35 -6.87 -13.67
C LEU A 95 23.28 -6.55 -12.18
N ASP A 96 22.07 -6.48 -11.65
CA ASP A 96 21.75 -6.35 -10.24
C ASP A 96 20.54 -7.25 -9.94
N ALA A 97 20.70 -8.13 -8.96
CA ALA A 97 19.65 -9.01 -8.50
C ALA A 97 19.61 -9.00 -6.97
N ASN A 98 18.42 -8.98 -6.40
CA ASN A 98 18.18 -9.12 -4.97
C ASN A 98 16.95 -10.00 -4.75
N LEU A 99 17.06 -10.95 -3.83
CA LEU A 99 15.98 -11.78 -3.31
C LEU A 99 15.83 -11.42 -1.83
N TYR A 100 14.60 -11.18 -1.40
CA TYR A 100 14.28 -10.85 -0.02
C TYR A 100 13.19 -11.79 0.51
N TYR A 101 13.27 -12.05 1.80
CA TYR A 101 12.26 -12.78 2.55
C TYR A 101 12.13 -12.18 3.95
N ASN A 102 10.93 -11.68 4.25
CA ASN A 102 10.58 -11.01 5.50
C ASN A 102 9.53 -11.83 6.24
N MET A 103 9.77 -12.08 7.52
CA MET A 103 8.83 -12.67 8.45
C MET A 103 8.49 -11.64 9.51
N TYR A 104 7.20 -11.41 9.73
CA TYR A 104 6.70 -10.48 10.73
C TYR A 104 6.15 -11.23 11.93
N ASP A 105 6.45 -10.72 13.12
CA ASP A 105 5.92 -11.15 14.40
C ASP A 105 5.19 -9.97 15.03
N GLY A 106 3.89 -10.15 15.30
CA GLY A 106 2.99 -9.08 15.70
C GLY A 106 2.87 -7.97 14.66
N PHE A 107 2.52 -8.30 13.40
CA PHE A 107 2.34 -7.28 12.35
C PHE A 107 1.25 -6.27 12.74
N ILE A 108 1.58 -4.99 12.85
CA ILE A 108 0.61 -3.95 13.23
C ILE A 108 -0.42 -3.82 12.11
N ASN A 109 -1.69 -3.94 12.47
CA ASN A 109 -2.78 -3.81 11.54
C ASN A 109 -4.05 -3.18 12.13
N GLN A 110 -5.06 -3.03 11.27
CA GLN A 110 -6.35 -2.48 11.58
C GLN A 110 -7.46 -3.53 11.39
N LYS A 111 -8.42 -3.58 12.32
CA LYS A 111 -9.65 -4.38 12.22
C LYS A 111 -10.86 -3.47 12.29
N ILE A 112 -11.87 -3.74 11.47
CA ILE A 112 -13.18 -3.08 11.60
C ILE A 112 -14.07 -3.97 12.45
N LEU A 113 -14.57 -3.42 13.56
CA LEU A 113 -15.45 -4.11 14.50
C LEU A 113 -16.72 -3.30 14.73
N ILE A 114 -17.76 -3.96 15.22
CA ILE A 114 -19.08 -3.37 15.44
C ILE A 114 -19.37 -3.35 16.93
N THR A 115 -19.58 -2.16 17.48
CA THR A 115 -19.84 -1.93 18.90
C THR A 115 -21.29 -1.49 19.10
N PRO A 116 -22.08 -2.17 19.95
CA PRO A 116 -23.42 -1.71 20.34
C PRO A 116 -23.33 -0.35 21.05
N GLU A 117 -24.30 0.53 20.83
CA GLU A 117 -24.29 1.89 21.41
C GLU A 117 -24.65 1.93 22.90
N ASN A 118 -25.53 1.02 23.35
CA ASN A 118 -26.08 1.02 24.70
C ASN A 118 -25.90 -0.33 25.40
N GLY A 119 -25.83 -1.42 24.64
CA GLY A 119 -25.76 -2.78 25.13
C GLY A 119 -24.36 -3.33 25.37
N SER A 120 -24.31 -4.55 25.88
CA SER A 120 -23.07 -5.32 26.05
C SER A 120 -23.06 -6.54 25.15
N THR A 121 -21.90 -6.86 24.58
CA THR A 121 -21.70 -8.09 23.80
C THR A 121 -21.75 -9.34 24.67
N SER A 122 -21.74 -9.19 26.01
CA SER A 122 -21.86 -10.28 26.97
C SER A 122 -23.30 -10.74 27.22
N ASP A 123 -24.31 -10.04 26.72
CA ASP A 123 -25.72 -10.34 26.97
C ASP A 123 -26.64 -9.94 25.80
N ALA A 124 -27.96 -10.12 25.99
CA ALA A 124 -28.95 -9.89 24.94
C ALA A 124 -29.13 -8.42 24.54
N SER A 125 -28.66 -7.46 25.35
CA SER A 125 -28.76 -6.04 25.03
C SER A 125 -27.89 -5.66 23.82
N GLY A 126 -26.69 -6.24 23.70
CA GLY A 126 -25.84 -6.04 22.51
C GLY A 126 -26.50 -6.58 21.25
N VAL A 127 -27.13 -7.75 21.32
CA VAL A 127 -27.88 -8.34 20.19
C VAL A 127 -29.03 -7.44 19.75
N GLN A 128 -29.78 -6.88 20.71
CA GLN A 128 -30.89 -5.96 20.43
C GLN A 128 -30.41 -4.69 19.71
N ASP A 129 -29.28 -4.14 20.13
CA ASP A 129 -28.66 -2.97 19.50
C ASP A 129 -28.24 -3.25 18.06
N ILE A 130 -27.57 -4.39 17.80
CA ILE A 130 -27.23 -4.79 16.43
C ILE A 130 -28.49 -4.96 15.59
N ALA A 131 -29.51 -5.64 16.11
CA ALA A 131 -30.77 -5.90 15.40
C ALA A 131 -31.58 -4.63 15.07
N THR A 132 -31.44 -3.57 15.86
CA THR A 132 -32.13 -2.29 15.68
C THR A 132 -31.28 -1.20 15.02
N GLY A 133 -30.04 -1.52 14.65
CA GLY A 133 -29.13 -0.56 14.01
C GLY A 133 -28.53 0.46 14.98
N GLN A 134 -28.59 0.22 16.30
CA GLN A 134 -28.00 1.07 17.33
C GLN A 134 -26.56 0.65 17.61
N TYR A 135 -25.69 0.81 16.61
CA TYR A 135 -24.29 0.42 16.70
C TYR A 135 -23.37 1.40 15.96
N LYS A 136 -22.09 1.37 16.31
CA LYS A 136 -21.02 2.06 15.58
C LYS A 136 -20.01 1.08 15.05
N ALA A 137 -19.48 1.37 13.86
CA ALA A 137 -18.31 0.69 13.33
C ALA A 137 -17.04 1.43 13.77
N PHE A 138 -16.10 0.70 14.37
CA PHE A 138 -14.80 1.24 14.75
C PHE A 138 -13.69 0.52 14.00
N GLN A 139 -12.68 1.27 13.58
CA GLN A 139 -11.47 0.72 13.01
C GLN A 139 -10.35 0.84 14.04
N LEU A 140 -9.95 -0.30 14.59
CA LEU A 140 -9.04 -0.40 15.74
C LEU A 140 -7.65 -0.84 15.30
N TYR A 141 -6.62 -0.29 15.91
CA TYR A 141 -5.25 -0.73 15.73
C TYR A 141 -4.91 -1.86 16.71
N THR A 142 -4.35 -2.94 16.18
CA THR A 142 -3.91 -4.12 16.93
C THR A 142 -2.78 -4.83 16.17
N ASN A 143 -2.33 -5.99 16.62
CA ASN A 143 -1.35 -6.80 15.89
C ASN A 143 -2.04 -8.04 15.31
N ALA A 144 -1.58 -8.49 14.15
CA ALA A 144 -1.93 -9.79 13.60
C ALA A 144 -1.54 -10.89 14.59
N THR A 145 -2.41 -11.89 14.76
CA THR A 145 -2.08 -13.08 15.54
C THR A 145 -1.39 -14.14 14.68
N GLU A 146 -1.65 -14.11 13.37
CA GLU A 146 -1.02 -14.95 12.38
C GLU A 146 0.38 -14.47 11.99
N GLN A 147 1.24 -15.42 11.61
CA GLN A 147 2.54 -15.08 11.03
C GLN A 147 2.35 -14.54 9.62
N ILE A 148 2.84 -13.33 9.40
CA ILE A 148 2.79 -12.65 8.10
C ILE A 148 4.14 -12.74 7.43
N GLN A 149 4.14 -12.97 6.12
CA GLN A 149 5.35 -13.07 5.33
C GLN A 149 5.28 -12.15 4.11
N SER A 150 6.41 -11.53 3.77
CA SER A 150 6.57 -10.87 2.48
C SER A 150 7.86 -11.32 1.82
N TYR A 151 7.78 -11.73 0.56
CA TYR A 151 8.93 -12.23 -0.17
C TYR A 151 8.86 -11.82 -1.61
N GLY A 152 10.01 -11.74 -2.23
CA GLY A 152 10.09 -11.25 -3.59
C GLY A 152 11.50 -11.14 -4.07
N PHE A 153 11.64 -10.73 -5.32
CA PHE A 153 12.93 -10.48 -5.90
C PHE A 153 12.86 -9.31 -6.87
N VAL A 154 13.99 -8.65 -7.03
CA VAL A 154 14.21 -7.65 -8.05
C VAL A 154 15.39 -8.11 -8.90
N VAL A 155 15.20 -8.20 -10.21
CA VAL A 155 16.30 -8.38 -11.15
C VAL A 155 16.27 -7.23 -12.13
N GLY A 156 17.39 -6.53 -12.26
CA GLY A 156 17.58 -5.46 -13.20
C GLY A 156 18.92 -5.57 -13.89
N GLY A 157 18.97 -5.11 -15.13
CA GLY A 157 20.20 -5.03 -15.86
C GLY A 157 20.12 -4.01 -16.96
N ASN A 158 21.27 -3.59 -17.42
CA ASN A 158 21.37 -2.81 -18.63
C ASN A 158 22.56 -3.30 -19.46
N PHE A 159 22.48 -3.15 -20.77
CA PHE A 159 23.60 -3.43 -21.64
C PHE A 159 23.78 -2.35 -22.70
N LYS A 160 25.04 -2.03 -22.96
CA LYS A 160 25.43 -1.09 -24.01
C LYS A 160 25.67 -1.85 -25.32
N PHE A 161 25.06 -1.40 -26.40
CA PHE A 161 25.21 -2.00 -27.74
C PHE A 161 25.25 -0.93 -28.83
N ALA A 162 25.59 -1.34 -30.06
CA ALA A 162 25.57 -0.48 -31.25
C ALA A 162 26.14 0.94 -31.02
N LYS A 163 27.38 1.02 -30.51
CA LYS A 163 28.01 2.24 -29.97
C LYS A 163 27.37 2.70 -28.66
N ASN A 164 26.41 3.61 -28.72
CA ASN A 164 25.92 4.35 -27.55
C ASN A 164 24.48 3.99 -27.15
N PHE A 165 23.87 2.98 -27.76
CA PHE A 165 22.59 2.50 -27.30
C PHE A 165 22.75 1.81 -25.95
N VAL A 166 21.83 2.09 -25.04
CA VAL A 166 21.68 1.42 -23.76
C VAL A 166 20.28 0.87 -23.71
N PHE A 167 20.16 -0.44 -23.53
CA PHE A 167 18.89 -1.09 -23.21
C PHE A 167 18.91 -1.46 -21.73
N GLY A 168 17.84 -1.16 -21.02
CA GLY A 168 17.64 -1.50 -19.62
C GLY A 168 16.36 -2.30 -19.43
N VAL A 169 16.40 -3.25 -18.50
CA VAL A 169 15.21 -3.96 -18.03
C VAL A 169 15.30 -4.09 -16.51
N ASN A 170 14.16 -3.98 -15.85
CA ASN A 170 14.01 -4.22 -14.42
C ASN A 170 12.66 -4.93 -14.20
N TYR A 171 12.71 -5.99 -13.41
CA TYR A 171 11.55 -6.76 -13.01
C TYR A 171 11.53 -6.88 -11.50
N THR A 172 10.36 -6.63 -10.92
CA THR A 172 10.10 -6.81 -9.49
C THR A 172 8.94 -7.78 -9.34
N TYR A 173 9.18 -8.84 -8.56
CA TYR A 173 8.15 -9.69 -7.99
C TYR A 173 8.06 -9.40 -6.49
N ALA A 174 6.85 -9.17 -5.96
CA ALA A 174 6.63 -8.89 -4.55
C ALA A 174 5.32 -9.52 -4.09
N LYS A 175 5.39 -10.47 -3.15
CA LYS A 175 4.23 -11.12 -2.58
C LYS A 175 4.12 -10.84 -1.08
N PHE A 176 2.89 -10.72 -0.62
CA PHE A 176 2.51 -10.62 0.79
C PHE A 176 1.53 -11.75 1.06
N ASP A 177 1.85 -12.59 2.03
CA ASP A 177 1.21 -13.89 2.22
C ASP A 177 0.86 -14.09 3.70
N PHE A 178 -0.42 -14.39 3.93
CA PHE A 178 -0.98 -14.76 5.23
C PHE A 178 -2.31 -15.49 5.02
N LYS A 179 -2.77 -16.21 6.04
CA LYS A 179 -4.04 -16.93 5.99
C LYS A 179 -5.21 -16.00 6.31
N GLN A 180 -5.81 -15.39 5.29
CA GLN A 180 -6.97 -14.50 5.45
C GLN A 180 -8.13 -15.16 6.20
N GLU A 181 -8.33 -16.47 6.02
CA GLU A 181 -9.38 -17.25 6.70
C GLU A 181 -9.30 -17.19 8.24
N ASN A 182 -8.09 -17.04 8.78
CA ASN A 182 -7.87 -16.92 10.23
C ASN A 182 -8.01 -15.47 10.73
N GLU A 183 -8.02 -14.50 9.81
CA GLU A 183 -8.04 -13.07 10.10
C GLU A 183 -9.00 -12.37 9.10
N PRO A 184 -10.31 -12.70 9.08
CA PRO A 184 -11.22 -12.25 8.01
C PRO A 184 -11.39 -10.73 7.96
N ASP A 185 -11.34 -10.06 9.12
CA ASP A 185 -11.47 -8.61 9.25
C ASP A 185 -10.11 -7.86 9.15
N PHE A 186 -9.04 -8.54 8.75
CA PHE A 186 -7.69 -7.97 8.60
C PHE A 186 -7.48 -7.35 7.20
N SER A 187 -7.05 -6.08 7.18
CA SER A 187 -6.71 -5.33 5.97
C SER A 187 -5.21 -4.99 5.95
N ALA A 188 -4.39 -5.72 5.19
CA ALA A 188 -2.93 -5.63 5.24
C ALA A 188 -2.34 -4.27 4.82
N GLY A 189 -3.00 -3.59 3.89
CA GLY A 189 -2.48 -2.35 3.31
C GLY A 189 -1.15 -2.51 2.57
N PHE A 190 -0.84 -3.72 2.06
CA PHE A 190 0.42 -3.99 1.34
C PHE A 190 0.56 -3.13 0.07
N ASN A 191 -0.57 -2.84 -0.59
CA ASN A 191 -0.73 -1.83 -1.64
C ASN A 191 0.35 -1.86 -2.74
N THR A 192 0.83 -3.06 -3.06
CA THR A 192 1.93 -3.28 -4.00
C THR A 192 1.53 -4.33 -5.04
N PRO A 193 1.65 -4.03 -6.34
CA PRO A 193 1.47 -5.02 -7.39
C PRO A 193 2.45 -6.18 -7.26
N GLU A 194 1.95 -7.39 -7.49
CA GLU A 194 2.81 -8.58 -7.46
C GLU A 194 3.92 -8.51 -8.51
N ASN A 195 3.60 -7.97 -9.70
CA ASN A 195 4.51 -7.93 -10.82
C ASN A 195 4.64 -6.50 -11.35
N GLN A 196 5.89 -6.04 -11.47
CA GLN A 196 6.21 -4.75 -12.07
C GLN A 196 7.38 -4.91 -13.04
N VAL A 197 7.26 -4.30 -14.21
CA VAL A 197 8.29 -4.31 -15.26
C VAL A 197 8.63 -2.88 -15.63
N LYS A 198 9.92 -2.58 -15.79
CA LYS A 198 10.40 -1.36 -16.41
C LYS A 198 11.37 -1.72 -17.52
N ILE A 199 11.21 -1.13 -18.69
CA ILE A 199 12.11 -1.29 -19.84
C ILE A 199 12.54 0.10 -20.27
N SER A 200 13.80 0.25 -20.65
CA SER A 200 14.31 1.49 -21.23
C SER A 200 15.17 1.22 -22.44
N ILE A 201 15.10 2.13 -23.41
CA ILE A 201 16.05 2.19 -24.51
C ILE A 201 16.39 3.64 -24.81
N GLY A 202 17.67 3.93 -24.90
CA GLY A 202 18.12 5.27 -25.19
C GLY A 202 19.50 5.31 -25.83
N ASN A 203 19.82 6.46 -26.39
CA ASN A 203 21.15 6.76 -26.88
C ASN A 203 21.44 8.24 -26.60
N PRO A 204 22.45 8.56 -25.76
CA PRO A 204 22.78 9.95 -25.43
C PRO A 204 23.44 10.72 -26.58
N ASN A 205 23.89 10.03 -27.64
CA ASN A 205 24.53 10.64 -28.80
C ASN A 205 24.27 9.77 -30.04
N LEU A 206 23.01 9.74 -30.48
CA LEU A 206 22.56 8.98 -31.64
C LEU A 206 23.19 9.52 -32.93
N PHE A 207 23.21 10.84 -33.05
CA PHE A 207 23.98 11.61 -34.03
C PHE A 207 24.41 12.93 -33.38
N LYS A 208 25.21 13.74 -34.08
CA LYS A 208 25.87 14.91 -33.51
C LYS A 208 24.91 15.76 -32.66
N ASN A 209 25.22 15.84 -31.37
CA ASN A 209 24.52 16.58 -30.33
C ASN A 209 23.10 16.10 -30.00
N PHE A 210 22.59 15.04 -30.62
CA PHE A 210 21.24 14.56 -30.41
C PHE A 210 21.22 13.25 -29.64
N GLY A 211 20.39 13.18 -28.60
CA GLY A 211 20.10 11.95 -27.89
C GLY A 211 18.62 11.79 -27.60
N PHE A 212 18.25 10.58 -27.20
CA PHE A 212 16.88 10.23 -26.86
C PHE A 212 16.83 9.16 -25.78
N ASN A 213 15.68 9.03 -25.13
CA ASN A 213 15.34 7.90 -24.27
C ASN A 213 13.84 7.61 -24.37
N ILE A 214 13.48 6.33 -24.34
CA ILE A 214 12.10 5.84 -24.25
C ILE A 214 12.05 4.87 -23.07
N ASP A 215 11.08 5.05 -22.19
CA ASP A 215 10.86 4.18 -21.03
C ASP A 215 9.45 3.60 -21.08
N GLY A 216 9.32 2.29 -20.88
CA GLY A 216 8.07 1.59 -20.67
C GLY A 216 7.95 1.11 -19.23
N ARG A 217 6.78 1.30 -18.61
CA ARG A 217 6.48 0.79 -17.26
C ARG A 217 5.17 0.02 -17.29
N TYR A 218 5.21 -1.18 -16.72
CA TYR A 218 4.03 -1.99 -16.42
C TYR A 218 3.94 -2.20 -14.91
N LYS A 219 2.74 -2.05 -14.37
CA LYS A 219 2.37 -2.45 -13.01
C LYS A 219 1.10 -3.30 -13.11
N GLY A 220 1.13 -4.50 -12.52
CA GLY A 220 -0.07 -5.34 -12.46
C GLY A 220 -1.19 -4.74 -11.61
N SER A 221 -2.40 -5.28 -11.78
CA SER A 221 -3.53 -4.99 -10.90
C SER A 221 -3.25 -5.47 -9.48
N TYR A 222 -3.80 -4.77 -8.48
CA TYR A 222 -3.65 -5.15 -7.06
C TYR A 222 -4.78 -4.60 -6.21
N LEU A 223 -5.03 -5.22 -5.05
CA LEU A 223 -5.95 -4.68 -4.06
C LEU A 223 -5.26 -3.54 -3.31
N TRP A 224 -5.86 -2.35 -3.37
CA TRP A 224 -5.55 -1.23 -2.48
C TRP A 224 -6.45 -1.29 -1.26
N GLU A 225 -5.84 -1.18 -0.09
CA GLU A 225 -6.52 -1.11 1.18
C GLU A 225 -6.01 0.09 1.98
N SER A 226 -6.92 0.89 2.50
CA SER A 226 -6.60 1.98 3.41
C SER A 226 -7.76 2.23 4.37
N SER A 227 -7.55 3.07 5.38
CA SER A 227 -8.59 3.52 6.30
C SER A 227 -9.74 4.29 5.62
N ILE A 228 -9.53 4.81 4.41
CA ILE A 228 -10.53 5.59 3.68
C ILE A 228 -11.35 4.70 2.75
N ALA A 229 -10.69 3.89 1.92
CA ALA A 229 -11.36 3.08 0.91
C ALA A 229 -10.50 1.89 0.46
N ASN A 230 -11.17 0.79 0.15
CA ASN A 230 -10.56 -0.37 -0.48
C ASN A 230 -11.04 -0.45 -1.93
N ALA A 231 -10.13 -0.72 -2.87
CA ALA A 231 -10.47 -0.85 -4.28
C ALA A 231 -9.43 -1.70 -5.01
N VAL A 232 -9.84 -2.38 -6.07
CA VAL A 232 -8.90 -3.02 -6.99
C VAL A 232 -8.33 -1.94 -7.92
N MET A 233 -7.04 -1.67 -7.78
CA MET A 233 -6.30 -0.78 -8.67
C MET A 233 -6.05 -1.51 -9.98
N PRO A 234 -6.47 -0.97 -11.13
CA PRO A 234 -6.24 -1.62 -12.42
C PRO A 234 -4.76 -1.65 -12.76
N GLU A 235 -4.40 -2.55 -13.67
CA GLU A 235 -3.07 -2.56 -14.25
C GLU A 235 -2.76 -1.26 -15.01
N ILE A 236 -1.48 -0.89 -15.05
CA ILE A 236 -1.02 0.36 -15.64
C ILE A 236 0.07 0.06 -16.66
N TYR A 237 -0.08 0.66 -17.85
CA TYR A 237 0.95 0.71 -18.89
C TYR A 237 1.28 2.17 -19.19
N VAL A 238 2.54 2.56 -18.97
CA VAL A 238 2.99 3.93 -19.25
C VAL A 238 4.19 3.89 -20.17
N VAL A 239 4.15 4.68 -21.24
CA VAL A 239 5.31 4.96 -22.09
C VAL A 239 5.67 6.43 -21.96
N ASP A 240 6.94 6.68 -21.65
CA ASP A 240 7.53 8.01 -21.61
C ASP A 240 8.60 8.12 -22.70
N ALA A 241 8.79 9.32 -23.24
CA ALA A 241 9.88 9.59 -24.15
C ALA A 241 10.50 10.96 -23.90
N GLN A 242 11.80 11.07 -24.14
CA GLN A 242 12.51 12.35 -24.18
C GLN A 242 13.50 12.39 -25.34
N ILE A 243 13.70 13.59 -25.87
CA ILE A 243 14.78 13.93 -26.78
C ILE A 243 15.62 15.05 -26.17
N ASN A 244 16.90 15.07 -26.50
CA ASN A 244 17.83 16.11 -26.08
C ASN A 244 18.70 16.55 -27.26
N TYR A 245 18.95 17.86 -27.33
CA TYR A 245 19.82 18.46 -28.32
C TYR A 245 20.81 19.42 -27.65
N GLY A 246 22.09 19.09 -27.74
CA GLY A 246 23.20 19.91 -27.29
C GLY A 246 23.49 21.05 -28.27
N ILE A 247 23.78 22.23 -27.72
CA ILE A 247 24.18 23.42 -28.47
C ILE A 247 25.54 23.87 -27.92
N PRO A 248 26.66 23.27 -28.38
CA PRO A 248 27.98 23.53 -27.82
C PRO A 248 28.41 25.00 -27.87
N ALA A 249 27.99 25.73 -28.91
CA ALA A 249 28.31 27.15 -29.08
C ALA A 249 27.86 28.03 -27.90
N ILE A 250 26.84 27.59 -27.16
CA ILE A 250 26.32 28.28 -25.97
C ILE A 250 26.33 27.38 -24.72
N LYS A 251 27.12 26.29 -24.74
CA LYS A 251 27.24 25.32 -23.62
C LYS A 251 25.88 24.94 -23.01
N SER A 252 24.92 24.61 -23.86
CA SER A 252 23.53 24.39 -23.42
C SER A 252 22.94 23.11 -23.98
N VAL A 253 21.92 22.58 -23.33
CA VAL A 253 21.12 21.46 -23.81
C VAL A 253 19.64 21.83 -23.75
N ILE A 254 18.94 21.66 -24.87
CA ILE A 254 17.49 21.67 -24.91
C ILE A 254 17.00 20.23 -24.77
N LYS A 255 16.04 20.00 -23.88
CA LYS A 255 15.34 18.72 -23.76
C LYS A 255 13.84 18.98 -23.96
N ALA A 256 13.20 18.09 -24.71
CA ALA A 256 11.75 18.01 -24.77
C ALA A 256 11.35 16.58 -24.41
N GLY A 257 10.30 16.42 -23.63
CA GLY A 257 9.84 15.10 -23.24
C GLY A 257 8.37 15.07 -22.89
N ALA A 258 7.86 13.85 -22.82
CA ALA A 258 6.49 13.55 -22.49
C ALA A 258 6.43 12.32 -21.59
N THR A 259 5.54 12.34 -20.62
CA THR A 259 5.18 11.18 -19.80
C THR A 259 3.76 10.74 -20.13
N ASN A 260 3.51 9.43 -20.00
CA ASN A 260 2.22 8.81 -20.33
C ASN A 260 1.73 9.15 -21.75
N LEU A 261 2.56 8.86 -22.75
CA LEU A 261 2.24 9.08 -24.17
C LEU A 261 1.04 8.29 -24.69
N GLY A 262 0.63 7.23 -23.98
CA GLY A 262 -0.54 6.43 -24.32
C GLY A 262 -1.87 7.15 -24.02
N GLY A 263 -1.86 8.22 -23.23
CA GLY A 263 -3.04 9.04 -22.93
C GLY A 263 -4.08 8.37 -22.02
N ILE A 264 -3.89 7.12 -21.63
CA ILE A 264 -4.75 6.43 -20.68
C ILE A 264 -4.43 6.96 -19.29
N GLU A 265 -5.38 7.65 -18.69
CA GLU A 265 -5.24 8.18 -17.34
C GLU A 265 -5.28 7.06 -16.30
N TYR A 266 -4.49 7.19 -15.25
CA TYR A 266 -4.44 6.22 -14.16
C TYR A 266 -4.33 6.90 -12.80
N GLN A 267 -4.70 6.21 -11.73
CA GLN A 267 -4.49 6.66 -10.36
C GLN A 267 -3.34 5.89 -9.72
N SER A 268 -2.55 6.55 -8.88
CA SER A 268 -1.49 5.89 -8.10
C SER A 268 -1.97 5.38 -6.74
N ALA A 269 -3.08 5.90 -6.25
CA ALA A 269 -3.73 5.52 -5.00
C ALA A 269 -5.21 5.86 -5.05
N VAL A 270 -6.01 5.20 -4.22
CA VAL A 270 -7.44 5.52 -4.10
C VAL A 270 -7.61 6.94 -3.55
N GLY A 271 -8.49 7.73 -4.17
CA GLY A 271 -8.78 9.11 -3.77
C GLY A 271 -7.82 10.17 -4.32
N THR A 272 -6.78 9.79 -5.08
CA THR A 272 -5.92 10.77 -5.76
C THR A 272 -6.49 11.21 -7.10
N GLY A 273 -6.05 12.35 -7.62
CA GLY A 273 -6.34 12.74 -9.01
C GLY A 273 -5.81 11.73 -10.03
N TYR A 274 -6.45 11.69 -11.20
CA TYR A 274 -5.97 10.93 -12.35
C TYR A 274 -4.71 11.56 -12.93
N ILE A 275 -3.75 10.73 -13.30
CA ILE A 275 -2.48 11.12 -13.92
C ILE A 275 -2.61 10.89 -15.42
N GLY A 276 -2.79 11.98 -16.17
CA GLY A 276 -2.78 12.01 -17.63
C GLY A 276 -1.38 12.21 -18.22
N SER A 277 -1.34 12.60 -19.50
CA SER A 277 -0.10 12.93 -20.20
C SER A 277 0.48 14.26 -19.74
N GLN A 278 1.79 14.32 -19.54
CA GLN A 278 2.50 15.57 -19.23
C GLN A 278 3.60 15.83 -20.25
N TYR A 279 3.73 17.08 -20.69
CA TYR A 279 4.72 17.51 -21.67
C TYR A 279 5.60 18.59 -21.06
N TYR A 280 6.89 18.56 -21.37
CA TYR A 280 7.82 19.55 -20.87
C TYR A 280 8.91 19.88 -21.88
N ILE A 281 9.42 21.11 -21.75
CA ILE A 281 10.63 21.57 -22.42
C ILE A 281 11.54 22.17 -21.34
N SER A 282 12.83 21.84 -21.38
CA SER A 282 13.83 22.42 -20.48
C SER A 282 15.05 22.89 -21.25
N LEU A 283 15.60 24.03 -20.84
CA LEU A 283 16.92 24.51 -21.27
C LEU A 283 17.86 24.47 -20.08
N THR A 284 18.97 23.75 -20.21
CA THR A 284 20.07 23.77 -19.25
C THR A 284 21.23 24.55 -19.86
N ILE A 285 21.75 25.54 -19.13
CA ILE A 285 22.86 26.41 -19.56
C ILE A 285 24.08 26.09 -18.70
N ASN A 286 25.29 26.22 -19.28
CA ASN A 286 26.58 25.85 -18.67
C ASN A 286 26.72 24.35 -18.41
N ASN A 287 26.22 23.53 -19.34
CA ASN A 287 26.36 22.08 -19.35
C ASN A 287 27.48 21.62 -20.30
#